data_AF-A0A384KXR4-F1
#
_entry.id   AF-A0A384KXR4-F1
#
_cell.length_a   1.000
_cell.length_b   1.000
_cell.length_c   1.000
_cell.angle_alpha   90.00
_cell.angle_beta   90.00
_cell.angle_gamma   90.00
#
_symmetry.space_group_name_H-M   'P 1'
#
loop_
_entity.id
_entity.type
_entity.pdbx_description
1 polymer ?
#
loop_
_entity_poly.entity_id
_entity_poly.type
_entity_poly.pdbx_seq_one_letter_code
_entity_poly.pdbx_strand_id
1 'polypeptide(L)'
;MDAMRKQLDVLMGANRNGDVTEVNRKYYDRDVCRLYLSGLCPHELFQLTKMDMGPCPKVHSLQLRKEYKDAKAKGVDNYDRELEDAIDRLIVECDRKIGRALNRLQEEDAKAAIAISVTEFTQSPEILELSKQIKEKMKEADLHDLEGKTDLKIRALELVEEMRTKRADLQAVLLLDAFNKDRTSLQQAVPAQQPAATLPPPDPRTQEMINEKLKKAEELGEQGMVDEAQKALEEAEALKKLTARQEPVVDSTKYTAADVRITDQKLRLCDICGAFLSVYDRLTLIT
;
A
#
# COMPACT_ATOMS: atom_id res chain seq x y z
N MET A 1 38.21 14.22 13.71
CA MET A 1 39.40 13.46 13.27
C MET A 1 39.02 12.21 12.46
N ASP A 2 38.02 11.42 12.86
CA ASP A 2 37.66 10.17 12.13
C ASP A 2 36.95 10.36 10.79
N ALA A 3 36.16 11.42 10.61
CA ALA A 3 35.50 11.68 9.32
C ALA A 3 36.50 11.92 8.19
N MET A 4 37.59 12.63 8.48
CA MET A 4 38.66 12.92 7.53
C MET A 4 39.46 11.66 7.19
N ARG A 5 39.66 10.76 8.17
CA ARG A 5 40.29 9.44 7.97
C ARG A 5 39.45 8.56 7.05
N LYS A 6 38.15 8.49 7.30
CA LYS A 6 37.19 7.71 6.49
C LYS A 6 37.12 8.19 5.04
N GLN A 7 37.18 9.50 4.83
CA GLN A 7 37.17 10.10 3.49
C GLN A 7 38.49 9.85 2.73
N LEU A 8 39.63 9.84 3.44
CA LEU A 8 40.92 9.48 2.89
C LEU A 8 41.03 7.98 2.58
N ASP A 9 40.42 7.11 3.37
CA ASP A 9 40.38 5.65 3.12
C ASP A 9 39.53 5.29 1.90
N VAL A 10 38.49 6.08 1.60
CA VAL A 10 37.70 5.98 0.36
C VAL A 10 38.49 6.43 -0.86
N LEU A 11 39.35 7.45 -0.71
CA LEU A 11 40.07 8.07 -1.82
C LEU A 11 41.42 7.37 -2.15
N MET A 12 42.12 6.86 -1.12
CA MET A 12 43.48 6.32 -1.22
C MET A 12 43.57 4.85 -0.78
N GLY A 13 42.44 4.24 -0.36
CA GLY A 13 42.38 2.91 0.19
C GLY A 13 42.76 2.86 1.67
N ALA A 14 42.09 1.99 2.44
CA ALA A 14 42.36 1.77 3.86
C ALA A 14 43.80 1.33 4.19
N ASN A 15 44.60 0.97 3.17
CA ASN A 15 45.98 0.50 3.28
C ASN A 15 47.04 1.63 3.26
N ARG A 16 46.65 2.91 3.35
CA ARG A 16 47.60 4.05 3.27
C ARG A 16 48.63 4.08 4.41
N ASN A 17 48.25 3.62 5.60
CA ASN A 17 49.03 3.87 6.82
C ASN A 17 50.00 2.74 7.19
N GLY A 18 50.16 1.68 6.38
CA GLY A 18 51.11 0.59 6.64
C GLY A 18 50.87 -0.25 7.91
N ASP A 19 49.93 0.16 8.77
CA ASP A 19 49.57 -0.48 10.05
C ASP A 19 48.49 -1.56 9.94
N VAL A 20 48.20 -2.01 8.72
CA VAL A 20 47.41 -3.23 8.54
C VAL A 20 48.44 -4.33 8.44
N THR A 21 48.60 -5.13 9.51
CA THR A 21 49.07 -6.50 9.33
C THR A 21 48.27 -7.02 8.15
N GLU A 22 48.89 -7.18 6.99
CA GLU A 22 48.27 -7.84 5.85
C GLU A 22 47.89 -9.21 6.38
N VAL A 23 46.66 -9.33 6.89
CA VAL A 23 46.13 -10.61 7.25
C VAL A 23 45.95 -11.22 5.89
N ASN A 24 46.95 -12.01 5.51
CA ASN A 24 47.13 -12.67 4.23
C ASN A 24 46.04 -13.76 4.14
N ARG A 25 44.79 -13.32 4.18
CA ARG A 25 43.58 -14.13 4.12
C ARG A 25 43.34 -14.41 2.66
N LYS A 26 43.16 -15.68 2.34
CA LYS A 26 42.85 -16.10 0.98
C LYS A 26 41.35 -15.98 0.78
N TYR A 27 40.92 -15.78 -0.46
CA TYR A 27 39.48 -15.74 -0.79
C TYR A 27 38.75 -17.07 -0.52
N TYR A 28 39.49 -18.16 -0.28
CA TYR A 28 38.96 -19.47 0.12
C TYR A 28 38.61 -19.60 1.61
N ASP A 29 39.01 -18.64 2.44
CA ASP A 29 38.82 -18.74 3.88
C ASP A 29 37.33 -18.69 4.25
N ARG A 30 36.91 -19.49 5.24
CA ARG A 30 35.50 -19.57 5.68
C ARG A 30 34.97 -18.25 6.28
N ASP A 31 35.89 -17.40 6.73
CA ASP A 31 35.60 -16.09 7.30
C ASP A 31 35.27 -15.04 6.24
N VAL A 32 35.60 -15.30 4.97
CA VAL A 32 35.33 -14.40 3.85
C VAL A 32 33.92 -14.66 3.32
N CYS A 33 33.19 -13.59 3.03
CA CYS A 33 31.82 -13.71 2.54
C CYS A 33 31.79 -14.15 1.08
N ARG A 34 31.47 -15.43 0.84
CA ARG A 34 31.32 -15.99 -0.51
C ARG A 34 30.29 -15.25 -1.37
N LEU A 35 29.18 -14.82 -0.75
CA LEU A 35 28.14 -14.03 -1.41
C LEU A 35 28.65 -12.66 -1.86
N TYR A 36 29.49 -12.03 -1.03
CA TYR A 36 30.13 -10.77 -1.40
C TYR A 36 31.14 -10.95 -2.55
N LEU A 37 31.90 -12.05 -2.54
CA LEU A 37 32.82 -12.40 -3.61
C LEU A 37 32.09 -12.61 -4.95
N SER A 38 30.99 -13.36 -4.95
CA SER A 38 30.14 -13.60 -6.15
C SER A 38 29.43 -12.33 -6.60
N GLY A 39 29.17 -11.39 -5.69
CA GLY A 39 29.01 -9.98 -6.01
C GLY A 39 27.84 -9.27 -5.35
N LEU A 40 27.03 -10.01 -4.60
CA LEU A 40 25.84 -9.53 -3.92
C LEU A 40 25.82 -10.14 -2.52
N CYS A 41 26.01 -9.33 -1.48
CA CYS A 41 25.76 -9.77 -0.11
C CYS A 41 24.42 -9.19 0.38
N PRO A 42 23.42 -10.03 0.69
CA PRO A 42 22.13 -9.56 1.20
C PRO A 42 22.25 -8.70 2.47
N HIS A 43 23.24 -8.96 3.32
CA HIS A 43 23.47 -8.20 4.56
C HIS A 43 24.07 -6.81 4.33
N GLU A 44 24.58 -6.52 3.14
CA GLU A 44 25.06 -5.18 2.76
C GLU A 44 23.99 -4.42 1.98
N LEU A 45 23.24 -5.12 1.12
CA LEU A 45 22.15 -4.54 0.33
C LEU A 45 20.99 -4.03 1.21
N PHE A 46 20.64 -4.77 2.26
CA PHE A 46 19.50 -4.46 3.12
C PHE A 46 19.85 -3.66 4.38
N GLN A 47 21.08 -3.14 4.49
CA GLN A 47 21.45 -2.26 5.61
C GLN A 47 20.54 -1.03 5.61
N LEU A 48 20.09 -0.63 6.79
CA LEU A 48 19.19 0.53 6.98
C LEU A 48 17.80 0.36 6.34
N THR A 49 17.44 -0.85 5.89
CA THR A 49 16.09 -1.14 5.41
C THR A 49 15.27 -1.82 6.50
N LYS A 50 13.94 -1.89 6.32
CA LYS A 50 13.05 -2.65 7.22
C LYS A 50 13.36 -4.16 7.24
N MET A 51 14.19 -4.65 6.32
CA MET A 51 14.63 -6.05 6.21
C MET A 51 16.09 -6.24 6.60
N ASP A 52 16.65 -5.33 7.41
CA ASP A 52 18.05 -5.39 7.84
C ASP A 52 18.34 -6.65 8.68
N MET A 53 19.27 -7.47 8.20
CA MET A 53 19.77 -8.66 8.88
C MET A 53 20.95 -8.34 9.82
N GLY A 54 21.34 -7.07 9.90
CA GLY A 54 22.51 -6.61 10.62
C GLY A 54 23.79 -6.68 9.79
N PRO A 55 24.92 -6.21 10.35
CA PRO A 55 26.21 -6.26 9.69
C PRO A 55 26.62 -7.70 9.40
N CYS A 56 27.22 -7.92 8.22
CA CYS A 56 27.61 -9.27 7.83
C CYS A 56 28.65 -9.84 8.82
N PRO A 57 28.47 -11.08 9.32
CA PRO A 57 29.45 -11.72 10.19
C PRO A 57 30.74 -12.11 9.46
N LYS A 58 30.73 -12.08 8.13
CA LYS A 58 31.85 -12.46 7.27
C LYS A 58 32.55 -11.22 6.71
N VAL A 59 33.84 -11.34 6.47
CA VAL A 59 34.67 -10.24 5.97
C VAL A 59 34.32 -9.90 4.52
N HIS A 60 34.02 -8.63 4.27
CA HIS A 60 33.85 -8.06 2.95
C HIS A 60 35.11 -7.26 2.58
N SER A 61 35.91 -7.77 1.65
CA SER A 61 37.07 -7.07 1.12
C SER A 61 36.97 -6.97 -0.40
N LEU A 62 37.11 -5.74 -0.92
CA LEU A 62 37.12 -5.47 -2.35
C LEU A 62 38.33 -6.09 -3.05
N GLN A 63 39.45 -6.28 -2.34
CA GLN A 63 40.66 -6.89 -2.88
C GLN A 63 40.43 -8.37 -3.18
N LEU A 64 39.91 -9.12 -2.20
CA LEU A 64 39.58 -10.54 -2.36
C LEU A 64 38.52 -10.78 -3.44
N ARG A 65 37.58 -9.84 -3.61
CA ARG A 65 36.57 -9.91 -4.68
C ARG A 65 37.19 -9.80 -6.07
N LYS A 66 38.24 -8.99 -6.25
CA LYS A 66 38.95 -8.89 -7.54
C LYS A 66 39.72 -10.18 -7.83
N GLU A 67 40.45 -10.70 -6.84
CA GLU A 67 41.18 -11.97 -6.96
C GLU A 67 40.24 -13.13 -7.31
N TYR A 68 39.08 -13.21 -6.65
CA TYR A 68 38.06 -14.21 -6.95
C TYR A 68 37.48 -14.04 -8.36
N LYS A 69 37.23 -12.81 -8.82
CA LYS A 69 36.75 -12.57 -10.20
C LYS A 69 37.77 -13.04 -11.24
N ASP A 70 39.06 -12.83 -10.98
CA ASP A 70 40.13 -13.30 -11.86
C ASP A 70 40.26 -14.84 -11.82
N ALA A 71 40.07 -15.46 -10.65
CA ALA A 71 40.03 -16.92 -10.51
C ALA A 71 38.80 -17.54 -11.19
N LYS A 72 37.65 -16.87 -11.10
CA LYS A 72 36.41 -17.23 -11.80
C LYS A 72 36.57 -17.15 -13.32
N ALA A 73 37.25 -16.10 -13.82
CA ALA A 73 37.56 -15.97 -15.25
C ALA A 73 38.48 -17.11 -15.75
N LYS A 74 39.32 -17.66 -14.86
CA LYS A 74 40.16 -18.83 -15.14
C LYS A 74 39.42 -20.17 -14.95
N GLY A 75 38.15 -20.15 -14.52
CA GLY A 75 37.31 -21.34 -14.33
C GLY A 75 37.69 -22.20 -13.13
N VAL A 76 38.45 -21.67 -12.18
CA VAL A 76 38.96 -22.44 -11.02
C VAL A 76 37.89 -22.58 -9.93
N ASP A 77 37.12 -21.51 -9.67
CA ASP A 77 36.13 -21.48 -8.59
C ASP A 77 34.83 -20.80 -9.01
N ASN A 78 33.70 -21.45 -8.68
CA ASN A 78 32.35 -20.98 -8.97
C ASN A 78 31.46 -21.04 -7.71
N TYR A 79 31.35 -19.92 -7.00
CA TYR A 79 30.39 -19.72 -5.89
C TYR A 79 29.00 -19.24 -6.37
N ASP A 80 28.75 -19.23 -7.68
CA ASP A 80 27.46 -18.77 -8.25
C ASP A 80 26.29 -19.66 -7.80
N ARG A 81 26.51 -20.97 -7.67
CA ARG A 81 25.47 -21.90 -7.15
C ARG A 81 25.06 -21.57 -5.72
N GLU A 82 26.03 -21.27 -4.85
CA GLU A 82 25.74 -20.88 -3.47
C GLU A 82 25.03 -19.51 -3.40
N LEU A 83 25.29 -18.63 -4.36
CA LEU A 83 24.58 -17.36 -4.51
C LEU A 83 23.14 -17.58 -5.00
N GLU A 84 22.93 -18.41 -6.03
CA GLU A 84 21.60 -18.80 -6.54
C GLU A 84 20.75 -19.37 -5.40
N ASP A 85 21.26 -20.37 -4.68
CA ASP A 85 20.56 -20.99 -3.54
C ASP A 85 20.22 -19.98 -2.42
N ALA A 86 21.06 -18.95 -2.22
CA ALA A 86 20.77 -17.90 -1.25
C ALA A 86 19.72 -16.91 -1.74
N ILE A 87 19.73 -16.56 -3.03
CA ILE A 87 18.71 -15.71 -3.65
C ILE A 87 17.36 -16.44 -3.62
N ASP A 88 17.31 -17.72 -3.97
CA ASP A 88 16.08 -18.52 -3.96
C ASP A 88 15.46 -18.60 -2.57
N ARG A 89 16.29 -18.77 -1.52
CA ARG A 89 15.82 -18.71 -0.12
C ARG A 89 15.20 -17.35 0.22
N LEU A 90 15.81 -16.25 -0.22
CA LEU A 90 15.27 -14.91 0.00
C LEU A 90 13.98 -14.66 -0.77
N ILE A 91 13.86 -15.18 -2.00
CA ILE A 91 12.63 -15.11 -2.80
C ILE A 91 11.51 -15.84 -2.07
N VAL A 92 11.75 -17.07 -1.59
CA VAL A 92 10.75 -17.83 -0.82
C VAL A 92 10.34 -17.10 0.46
N GLU A 93 11.26 -16.42 1.14
CA GLU A 93 10.92 -15.60 2.31
C GLU A 93 10.07 -14.38 1.94
N CYS A 94 10.37 -13.71 0.83
CA CYS A 94 9.58 -12.61 0.28
C CYS A 94 8.18 -13.09 -0.11
N ASP A 95 8.07 -14.18 -0.86
CA ASP A 95 6.79 -14.79 -1.26
C ASP A 95 5.97 -15.19 -0.03
N ARG A 96 6.62 -15.75 1.00
CA ARG A 96 5.93 -16.08 2.27
C ARG A 96 5.50 -14.83 3.02
N LYS A 97 6.24 -13.72 2.94
CA LYS A 97 5.81 -12.42 3.50
C LYS A 97 4.63 -11.86 2.71
N ILE A 98 4.67 -11.91 1.39
CA ILE A 98 3.59 -11.49 0.49
C ILE A 98 2.33 -12.34 0.75
N GLY A 99 2.45 -13.67 0.78
CA GLY A 99 1.34 -14.57 1.07
C GLY A 99 0.72 -14.34 2.46
N ARG A 100 1.54 -14.04 3.49
CA ARG A 100 1.00 -13.64 4.80
C ARG A 100 0.33 -12.28 4.77
N ALA A 101 0.85 -11.33 4.01
CA ALA A 101 0.23 -10.01 3.85
C ALA A 101 -1.08 -10.10 3.06
N LEU A 102 -1.13 -10.94 2.02
CA LEU A 102 -2.33 -11.27 1.26
C LEU A 102 -3.36 -11.99 2.13
N ASN A 103 -2.96 -12.98 2.94
CA ASN A 103 -3.87 -13.65 3.86
C ASN A 103 -4.38 -12.70 4.93
N ARG A 104 -3.56 -11.78 5.45
CA ARG A 104 -4.02 -10.74 6.38
C ARG A 104 -5.01 -9.79 5.73
N LEU A 105 -4.74 -9.39 4.48
CA LEU A 105 -5.69 -8.63 3.69
C LEU A 105 -6.99 -9.43 3.60
N GLN A 106 -6.96 -10.68 3.14
CA GLN A 106 -8.13 -11.57 3.04
C GLN A 106 -8.86 -11.86 4.37
N GLU A 107 -8.17 -11.96 5.51
CA GLU A 107 -8.76 -12.20 6.83
C GLU A 107 -9.35 -10.92 7.45
N GLU A 108 -8.69 -9.77 7.29
CA GLU A 108 -9.25 -8.46 7.64
C GLU A 108 -10.45 -8.14 6.71
N ASP A 109 -10.37 -8.57 5.46
CA ASP A 109 -11.41 -8.57 4.44
C ASP A 109 -12.53 -9.60 4.68
N ALA A 110 -12.30 -10.65 5.47
CA ALA A 110 -13.39 -11.50 5.95
C ALA A 110 -14.34 -10.73 6.90
N LYS A 111 -13.92 -9.54 7.36
CA LYS A 111 -14.78 -8.51 7.98
C LYS A 111 -14.95 -7.24 7.13
N ALA A 112 -14.10 -6.98 6.13
CA ALA A 112 -14.12 -5.77 5.31
C ALA A 112 -13.70 -6.00 3.83
N ALA A 113 -14.33 -6.94 3.13
CA ALA A 113 -13.91 -7.45 1.82
C ALA A 113 -13.40 -6.41 0.80
N ILE A 114 -12.07 -6.26 0.58
CA ILE A 114 -11.42 -5.94 -0.71
C ILE A 114 -9.98 -6.51 -0.78
N ALA A 115 -9.84 -7.80 -1.15
CA ALA A 115 -8.59 -8.37 -1.65
C ALA A 115 -8.79 -8.72 -3.12
N ILE A 116 -8.76 -7.72 -4.00
CA ILE A 116 -8.82 -8.00 -5.43
C ILE A 116 -7.41 -8.11 -5.98
N SER A 117 -7.08 -9.33 -6.44
CA SER A 117 -5.80 -9.63 -7.05
C SER A 117 -5.62 -8.80 -8.33
N VAL A 118 -4.46 -8.15 -8.49
CA VAL A 118 -4.09 -7.37 -9.69
C VAL A 118 -4.17 -8.24 -10.97
N THR A 119 -4.12 -9.57 -10.82
CA THR A 119 -4.20 -10.58 -11.89
C THR A 119 -5.54 -10.67 -12.62
N GLU A 120 -6.66 -10.27 -12.01
CA GLU A 120 -7.97 -10.28 -12.69
C GLU A 120 -8.19 -8.99 -13.50
N PHE A 121 -7.58 -7.88 -13.09
CA PHE A 121 -7.74 -6.57 -13.75
C PHE A 121 -6.86 -6.38 -14.97
N THR A 122 -5.80 -7.18 -15.13
CA THR A 122 -4.99 -7.18 -16.36
C THR A 122 -5.71 -7.83 -17.55
N GLN A 123 -6.89 -8.43 -17.34
CA GLN A 123 -7.65 -9.17 -18.35
C GLN A 123 -8.85 -8.40 -18.92
N SER A 124 -9.11 -7.15 -18.51
CA SER A 124 -10.18 -6.38 -19.14
C SER A 124 -9.85 -6.21 -20.64
N PRO A 125 -10.84 -6.37 -21.53
CA PRO A 125 -10.60 -6.37 -22.98
C PRO A 125 -9.99 -5.05 -23.46
N GLU A 126 -10.31 -3.95 -22.78
CA GLU A 126 -9.78 -2.61 -23.05
C GLU A 126 -8.29 -2.47 -22.68
N ILE A 127 -7.84 -3.05 -21.56
CA ILE A 127 -6.42 -3.01 -21.14
C ILE A 127 -5.56 -3.91 -22.04
N LEU A 128 -6.10 -5.04 -22.49
CA LEU A 128 -5.45 -5.93 -23.44
C LEU A 128 -5.28 -5.27 -24.81
N GLU A 129 -6.31 -4.58 -25.30
CA GLU A 129 -6.27 -3.87 -26.57
C GLU A 129 -5.27 -2.70 -26.53
N LEU A 130 -5.27 -1.90 -25.45
CA LEU A 130 -4.25 -0.85 -25.24
C LEU A 130 -2.84 -1.42 -25.16
N SER A 131 -2.67 -2.56 -24.48
CA SER A 131 -1.37 -3.24 -24.40
C SER A 131 -0.90 -3.77 -25.76
N LYS A 132 -1.83 -4.18 -26.64
CA LYS A 132 -1.53 -4.58 -28.02
C LYS A 132 -1.11 -3.37 -28.86
N GLN A 133 -1.84 -2.25 -28.78
CA GLN A 133 -1.52 -1.01 -29.48
C GLN A 133 -0.17 -0.41 -29.03
N ILE A 134 0.15 -0.48 -27.73
CA ILE A 134 1.47 -0.10 -27.20
C ILE A 134 2.57 -0.96 -27.80
N LYS A 135 2.38 -2.30 -27.89
CA LYS A 135 3.36 -3.20 -28.50
C LYS A 135 3.56 -2.92 -30.00
N GLU A 136 2.50 -2.57 -30.72
CA GLU A 136 2.56 -2.23 -32.14
C GLU A 136 3.28 -0.90 -32.38
N LYS A 137 2.94 0.16 -31.63
CA LYS A 137 3.64 1.45 -31.72
C LYS A 137 5.09 1.41 -31.23
N MET A 138 5.41 0.55 -30.26
CA MET A 138 6.80 0.29 -29.88
C MET A 138 7.59 -0.29 -31.05
N LYS A 139 7.03 -1.26 -31.79
CA LYS A 139 7.68 -1.84 -32.97
C LYS A 139 7.85 -0.82 -34.10
N GLU A 140 6.88 0.06 -34.30
CA GLU A 140 7.02 1.17 -35.27
C GLU A 140 8.13 2.14 -34.88
N ALA A 141 8.27 2.47 -33.59
CA ALA A 141 9.37 3.29 -33.09
C ALA A 141 10.73 2.61 -33.34
N ASP A 142 10.84 1.29 -33.11
CA ASP A 142 12.04 0.50 -33.40
C ASP A 142 12.36 0.50 -34.92
N LEU A 143 11.34 0.47 -35.78
CA LEU A 143 11.54 0.58 -37.24
C LEU A 143 12.02 1.98 -37.65
N HIS A 144 11.47 3.04 -37.05
CA HIS A 144 11.94 4.41 -37.29
C HIS A 144 13.38 4.65 -36.82
N ASP A 145 13.82 3.92 -35.78
CA ASP A 145 15.21 3.88 -35.34
C ASP A 145 16.14 3.25 -36.36
N LEU A 146 15.74 2.11 -36.93
CA LEU A 146 16.51 1.43 -37.98
C LEU A 146 16.58 2.26 -39.26
N GLU A 147 15.55 3.05 -39.56
CA GLU A 147 15.50 3.96 -40.72
C GLU A 147 16.21 5.31 -40.47
N GLY A 148 16.69 5.58 -39.25
CA GLY A 148 17.37 6.83 -38.90
C GLY A 148 16.45 8.07 -38.88
N LYS A 149 15.13 7.89 -38.84
CA LYS A 149 14.13 8.97 -38.83
C LYS A 149 13.81 9.38 -37.38
N THR A 150 14.74 10.11 -36.77
CA THR A 150 14.68 10.52 -35.35
C THR A 150 13.41 11.27 -34.97
N ASP A 151 12.91 12.16 -35.84
CA ASP A 151 11.73 12.99 -35.56
C ASP A 151 10.41 12.22 -35.59
N LEU A 152 10.37 11.09 -36.32
CA LEU A 152 9.22 10.20 -36.35
C LEU A 152 9.27 9.22 -35.17
N LYS A 153 10.47 8.76 -34.79
CA LYS A 153 10.70 7.96 -33.58
C LYS A 153 10.26 8.71 -32.32
N ILE A 154 10.65 9.97 -32.15
CA ILE A 154 10.27 10.78 -30.98
C ILE A 154 8.74 10.87 -30.87
N ARG A 155 8.05 11.20 -31.96
CA ARG A 155 6.58 11.23 -32.00
C ARG A 155 5.94 9.86 -31.73
N ALA A 156 6.52 8.78 -32.23
CA ALA A 156 6.04 7.43 -31.95
C ALA A 156 6.19 7.05 -30.47
N LEU A 157 7.30 7.45 -29.82
CA LEU A 157 7.52 7.22 -28.39
C LEU A 157 6.60 8.08 -27.51
N GLU A 158 6.36 9.34 -27.88
CA GLU A 158 5.37 10.21 -27.19
C GLU A 158 3.98 9.56 -27.21
N LEU A 159 3.54 9.03 -28.35
CA LEU A 159 2.28 8.30 -28.46
C LEU A 159 2.28 7.02 -27.61
N VAL A 160 3.40 6.29 -27.51
CA VAL A 160 3.51 5.13 -26.62
C VAL A 160 3.35 5.53 -25.16
N GLU A 161 3.97 6.63 -24.74
CA GLU A 161 3.85 7.13 -23.37
C GLU A 161 2.42 7.58 -23.07
N GLU A 162 1.76 8.30 -23.97
CA GLU A 162 0.33 8.64 -23.84
C GLU A 162 -0.57 7.40 -23.74
N MET A 163 -0.29 6.34 -24.49
CA MET A 163 -1.07 5.11 -24.44
C MET A 163 -0.80 4.35 -23.13
N ARG A 164 0.43 4.41 -22.60
CA ARG A 164 0.78 3.85 -21.28
C ARG A 164 0.09 4.60 -20.14
N THR A 165 0.01 5.93 -20.19
CA THR A 165 -0.71 6.74 -19.18
C THR A 165 -2.20 6.46 -19.24
N LYS A 166 -2.82 6.48 -20.44
CA LYS A 166 -4.23 6.11 -20.63
C LYS A 166 -4.54 4.71 -20.10
N ARG A 167 -3.65 3.73 -20.33
CA ARG A 167 -3.78 2.37 -19.78
C ARG A 167 -3.74 2.37 -18.25
N ALA A 168 -2.82 3.12 -17.64
CA ALA A 168 -2.71 3.22 -16.18
C ALA A 168 -3.93 3.92 -15.56
N ASP A 169 -4.43 4.98 -16.19
CA ASP A 169 -5.61 5.71 -15.75
C ASP A 169 -6.88 4.85 -15.85
N LEU A 170 -7.07 4.15 -16.97
CA LEU A 170 -8.18 3.20 -17.12
C LEU A 170 -8.11 2.06 -16.11
N GLN A 171 -6.91 1.54 -15.84
CA GLN A 171 -6.72 0.53 -14.81
C GLN A 171 -7.10 1.08 -13.43
N ALA A 172 -6.74 2.32 -13.11
CA ALA A 172 -7.11 2.97 -11.84
C ALA A 172 -8.64 3.23 -11.73
N VAL A 173 -9.30 3.65 -12.82
CA VAL A 173 -10.75 3.87 -12.86
C VAL A 173 -11.50 2.56 -12.69
N LEU A 174 -11.12 1.51 -13.40
CA LEU A 174 -11.76 0.19 -13.29
C LEU A 174 -11.59 -0.42 -11.89
N LEU A 175 -10.42 -0.22 -11.26
CA LEU A 175 -10.17 -0.59 -9.87
C LEU A 175 -11.11 0.17 -8.92
N LEU A 176 -11.31 1.47 -9.15
CA LEU A 176 -12.19 2.30 -8.32
C LEU A 176 -13.67 1.92 -8.50
N ASP A 177 -14.10 1.63 -9.72
CA ASP A 177 -15.47 1.20 -10.04
C ASP A 177 -15.79 -0.17 -9.44
N ALA A 178 -14.86 -1.13 -9.51
CA ALA A 178 -15.00 -2.41 -8.84
C ALA A 178 -15.12 -2.23 -7.32
N PHE A 179 -14.29 -1.37 -6.72
CA PHE A 179 -14.37 -1.04 -5.30
C PHE A 179 -15.72 -0.41 -4.91
N ASN A 180 -16.25 0.48 -5.74
CA ASN A 180 -17.54 1.12 -5.51
C ASN A 180 -18.71 0.14 -5.67
N LYS A 181 -18.60 -0.81 -6.60
CA LYS A 181 -19.56 -1.90 -6.80
C LYS A 181 -19.56 -2.89 -5.63
N ASP A 182 -18.40 -3.30 -5.13
CA ASP A 182 -18.32 -4.18 -3.96
C ASP A 182 -18.89 -3.49 -2.70
N ARG A 183 -18.64 -2.18 -2.54
CA ARG A 183 -19.27 -1.39 -1.48
C ARG A 183 -20.80 -1.34 -1.58
N THR A 184 -21.36 -1.20 -2.80
CA THR A 184 -22.82 -1.21 -3.01
C THR A 184 -23.43 -2.61 -2.87
N SER A 185 -22.69 -3.65 -3.24
CA SER A 185 -23.09 -5.05 -3.09
C SER A 185 -23.11 -5.49 -1.62
N LEU A 186 -22.13 -5.05 -0.83
CA LEU A 186 -22.08 -5.26 0.63
C LEU A 186 -23.21 -4.50 1.36
N GLN A 187 -23.60 -3.31 0.86
CA GLN A 187 -24.80 -2.62 1.37
C GLN A 187 -26.10 -3.37 1.05
N GLN A 188 -26.15 -4.16 -0.02
CA GLN A 188 -27.31 -4.99 -0.38
C GLN A 188 -27.30 -6.38 0.30
N ALA A 189 -26.16 -6.87 0.80
CA ALA A 189 -26.02 -8.15 1.49
C ALA A 189 -26.34 -8.08 3.00
N VAL A 190 -26.72 -6.91 3.52
CA VAL A 190 -27.49 -6.84 4.77
C VAL A 190 -28.90 -7.33 4.41
N PRO A 191 -29.45 -8.40 5.03
CA PRO A 191 -30.84 -8.79 4.80
C PRO A 191 -31.66 -7.53 5.05
N ALA A 192 -32.42 -7.09 4.05
CA ALA A 192 -33.18 -5.84 4.03
C ALA A 192 -33.40 -5.31 5.44
N GLN A 193 -32.50 -4.44 5.91
CA GLN A 193 -32.84 -3.62 7.05
C GLN A 193 -34.03 -2.84 6.56
N GLN A 194 -35.17 -3.16 7.18
CA GLN A 194 -36.44 -2.52 6.96
C GLN A 194 -36.22 -1.02 6.76
N PRO A 195 -36.95 -0.40 5.81
CA PRO A 195 -36.74 0.98 5.41
C PRO A 195 -36.57 1.84 6.66
N ALA A 196 -35.39 2.46 6.77
CA ALA A 196 -34.97 3.37 7.83
C ALA A 196 -35.91 3.29 9.04
N ALA A 197 -35.70 2.29 9.91
CA ALA A 197 -36.45 2.20 11.16
C ALA A 197 -36.32 3.57 11.82
N THR A 198 -37.46 4.26 11.84
CA THR A 198 -37.66 5.49 12.57
C THR A 198 -37.03 5.32 13.93
N LEU A 199 -36.35 6.38 14.37
CA LEU A 199 -35.97 6.63 15.76
C LEU A 199 -36.86 5.80 16.69
N PRO A 200 -36.31 5.01 17.64
CA PRO A 200 -37.15 4.27 18.57
C PRO A 200 -38.19 5.25 19.10
N PRO A 201 -39.49 4.95 18.96
CA PRO A 201 -40.53 5.89 19.32
C PRO A 201 -40.26 6.34 20.76
N PRO A 202 -40.36 7.64 21.05
CA PRO A 202 -40.20 8.10 22.42
C PRO A 202 -41.15 7.28 23.29
N ASP A 203 -40.71 6.91 24.50
CA ASP A 203 -41.49 6.11 25.44
C ASP A 203 -42.98 6.47 25.35
N PRO A 204 -43.91 5.50 25.22
CA PRO A 204 -45.31 5.78 24.91
C PRO A 204 -45.94 6.83 25.83
N ARG A 205 -45.51 6.85 27.10
CA ARG A 205 -45.88 7.84 28.11
C ARG A 205 -45.38 9.27 27.80
N THR A 206 -44.16 9.40 27.28
CA THR A 206 -43.55 10.69 26.92
C THR A 206 -44.17 11.22 25.63
N GLN A 207 -44.51 10.34 24.69
CA GLN A 207 -45.20 10.73 23.45
C GLN A 207 -46.64 11.17 23.71
N GLU A 208 -47.34 10.53 24.64
CA GLU A 208 -48.64 10.96 25.15
C GLU A 208 -48.56 12.36 25.79
N MET A 209 -47.55 12.63 26.63
CA MET A 209 -47.35 13.95 27.24
C MET A 209 -47.04 15.05 26.21
N ILE A 210 -46.27 14.72 25.17
CA ILE A 210 -45.99 15.64 24.05
C ILE A 210 -47.28 15.94 23.28
N ASN A 211 -48.09 14.92 22.97
CA ASN A 211 -49.36 15.10 22.26
C ASN A 211 -50.38 15.89 23.09
N GLU A 212 -50.43 15.68 24.40
CA GLU A 212 -51.29 16.43 25.31
C GLU A 212 -50.89 17.92 25.37
N LYS A 213 -49.59 18.21 25.38
CA LYS A 213 -49.07 19.59 25.37
C LYS A 213 -49.29 20.29 24.03
N LEU A 214 -49.16 19.58 22.91
CA LEU A 214 -49.49 20.10 21.58
C LEU A 214 -50.98 20.41 21.44
N LYS A 215 -51.86 19.51 21.92
CA LYS A 215 -53.30 19.73 21.91
C LYS A 215 -53.71 20.93 22.78
N LYS A 216 -53.10 21.09 23.95
CA LYS A 216 -53.31 22.27 24.81
C LYS A 216 -52.86 23.57 24.12
N ALA A 217 -51.78 23.54 23.35
CA ALA A 217 -51.34 24.71 22.60
C ALA A 217 -52.33 25.10 21.48
N GLU A 218 -52.95 24.11 20.82
CA GLU A 218 -53.99 24.35 19.81
C GLU A 218 -55.24 24.99 20.42
N GLU A 219 -55.73 24.46 21.55
CA GLU A 219 -56.91 24.99 22.26
C GLU A 219 -56.69 26.43 22.76
N LEU A 220 -55.50 26.73 23.29
CA LEU A 220 -55.12 28.08 23.72
C LEU A 220 -54.94 29.03 22.53
N GLY A 221 -54.49 28.50 21.37
CA GLY A 221 -54.42 29.22 20.10
C GLY A 221 -55.79 29.61 19.56
N GLU A 222 -56.78 28.73 19.63
CA GLU A 222 -58.16 29.01 19.23
C GLU A 222 -58.84 30.05 20.13
N GLN A 223 -58.48 30.08 21.42
CA GLN A 223 -58.95 31.08 22.38
C GLN A 223 -58.23 32.43 22.25
N GLY A 224 -57.25 32.54 21.36
CA GLY A 224 -56.50 33.79 21.11
C GLY A 224 -55.48 34.14 22.19
N MET A 225 -55.15 33.22 23.10
CA MET A 225 -54.15 33.41 24.16
C MET A 225 -52.75 33.02 23.66
N VAL A 226 -52.20 33.89 22.80
CA VAL A 226 -50.94 33.66 22.06
C VAL A 226 -49.75 33.38 22.97
N ASP A 227 -49.63 34.11 24.08
CA ASP A 227 -48.51 33.97 25.02
C ASP A 227 -48.52 32.62 25.75
N GLU A 228 -49.71 32.11 26.09
CA GLU A 228 -49.87 30.81 26.77
C GLU A 228 -49.69 29.65 25.79
N ALA A 229 -50.16 29.80 24.55
CA ALA A 229 -49.98 28.84 23.47
C ALA A 229 -48.50 28.65 23.09
N GLN A 230 -47.73 29.74 22.99
CA GLN A 230 -46.29 29.69 22.71
C GLN A 230 -45.54 28.96 23.83
N LYS A 231 -45.88 29.22 25.10
CA LYS A 231 -45.27 28.53 26.23
C LYS A 231 -45.54 27.03 26.23
N ALA A 232 -46.76 26.60 25.89
CA ALA A 232 -47.11 25.19 25.78
C ALA A 232 -46.38 24.47 24.63
N LEU A 233 -46.13 25.16 23.52
CA LEU A 233 -45.30 24.66 22.41
C LEU A 233 -43.83 24.52 22.80
N GLU A 234 -43.26 25.51 23.49
CA GLU A 234 -41.87 25.47 23.96
C GLU A 234 -41.65 24.33 24.96
N GLU A 235 -42.61 24.07 25.84
CA GLU A 235 -42.58 22.91 26.75
C GLU A 235 -42.62 21.57 26.00
N ALA A 236 -43.40 21.47 24.91
CA ALA A 236 -43.45 20.28 24.06
C ALA A 236 -42.13 20.06 23.29
N GLU A 237 -41.50 21.14 22.82
CA GLU A 237 -40.18 21.10 22.18
C GLU A 237 -39.06 20.78 23.17
N ALA A 238 -39.13 21.28 24.40
CA ALA A 238 -38.19 20.95 25.46
C ALA A 238 -38.24 19.46 25.81
N LEU A 239 -39.44 18.87 25.91
CA LEU A 239 -39.61 17.43 26.11
C LEU A 239 -39.03 16.62 24.94
N LYS A 240 -39.26 17.06 23.69
CA LYS A 240 -38.63 16.46 22.50
C LYS A 240 -37.09 16.56 22.53
N LYS A 241 -36.55 17.69 23.00
CA LYS A 241 -35.11 17.95 23.09
C LYS A 241 -34.42 17.16 24.20
N LEU A 242 -35.12 16.91 25.31
CA LEU A 242 -34.62 16.05 26.40
C LEU A 242 -34.52 14.59 25.95
N THR A 243 -35.49 14.08 25.18
CA THR A 243 -35.40 12.76 24.54
C THR A 243 -34.30 12.69 23.47
N ALA A 244 -34.05 13.78 22.74
CA ALA A 244 -32.95 13.84 21.76
C ALA A 244 -31.55 13.90 22.40
N ARG A 245 -31.45 14.24 23.69
CA ARG A 245 -30.18 14.40 24.41
C ARG A 245 -29.81 13.20 25.29
N GLN A 246 -30.73 12.26 25.52
CA GLN A 246 -30.35 10.89 25.91
C GLN A 246 -29.88 10.15 24.65
N GLU A 247 -28.66 10.47 24.21
CA GLU A 247 -27.91 9.54 23.36
C GLU A 247 -27.73 8.23 24.13
N PRO A 248 -27.88 7.05 23.49
CA PRO A 248 -27.43 5.83 24.13
C PRO A 248 -25.93 5.97 24.39
N VAL A 249 -25.52 5.63 25.62
CA VAL A 249 -24.14 5.26 25.91
C VAL A 249 -23.80 4.13 24.96
N VAL A 250 -23.13 4.46 23.86
CA VAL A 250 -22.60 3.48 22.92
C VAL A 250 -21.52 2.74 23.69
N ASP A 251 -21.69 1.44 23.90
CA ASP A 251 -20.71 0.60 24.57
C ASP A 251 -19.32 0.82 23.93
N SER A 252 -18.48 1.61 24.61
CA SER A 252 -17.12 2.01 24.21
C SER A 252 -16.15 0.83 24.16
N THR A 253 -16.62 -0.41 24.30
CA THR A 253 -15.78 -1.58 24.56
C THR A 253 -15.50 -2.42 23.31
N LYS A 254 -15.93 -1.99 22.11
CA LYS A 254 -15.69 -2.78 20.87
C LYS A 254 -15.19 -2.03 19.64
N TYR A 255 -15.06 -0.70 19.66
CA TYR A 255 -14.38 0.02 18.58
C TYR A 255 -13.00 0.44 19.04
N THR A 256 -11.99 -0.29 18.59
CA THR A 256 -10.61 0.14 18.84
C THR A 256 -10.25 1.24 17.85
N ALA A 257 -9.42 2.19 18.27
CA ALA A 257 -8.88 3.23 17.39
C ALA A 257 -8.07 2.69 16.19
N ALA A 258 -7.88 1.37 16.09
CA ALA A 258 -7.32 0.71 14.92
C ALA A 258 -8.35 0.61 13.77
N ASP A 259 -9.64 0.41 14.08
CA ASP A 259 -10.69 0.18 13.08
C ASP A 259 -11.01 1.45 12.27
N VAL A 260 -10.88 2.64 12.88
CA VAL A 260 -11.11 3.94 12.20
C VAL A 260 -9.88 4.40 11.39
N ARG A 261 -8.68 3.89 11.70
CA ARG A 261 -7.47 4.24 10.93
C ARG A 261 -7.33 3.46 9.63
N ILE A 262 -7.91 2.26 9.58
CA ILE A 262 -7.80 1.34 8.43
C ILE A 262 -8.83 1.69 7.34
N THR A 263 -9.99 2.26 7.68
CA THR A 263 -11.05 2.56 6.71
C THR A 263 -10.75 3.71 5.75
N ASP A 264 -9.82 4.61 6.09
CA ASP A 264 -9.52 5.81 5.27
C ASP A 264 -8.23 5.72 4.43
N GLN A 265 -7.41 4.68 4.60
CA GLN A 265 -6.24 4.45 3.76
C GLN A 265 -6.48 3.21 2.90
N LYS A 266 -7.04 3.42 1.70
CA LYS A 266 -7.11 2.36 0.68
C LYS A 266 -5.67 1.98 0.30
N LEU A 267 -5.22 0.83 0.79
CA LEU A 267 -3.88 0.30 0.57
C LEU A 267 -3.91 -0.86 -0.44
N ARG A 268 -2.95 -0.89 -1.36
CA ARG A 268 -2.63 -2.00 -2.26
C ARG A 268 -1.35 -2.70 -1.77
N LEU A 269 -1.23 -3.99 -2.00
CA LEU A 269 0.00 -4.73 -1.74
C LEU A 269 0.92 -4.69 -2.96
N CYS A 270 2.21 -4.42 -2.76
CA CYS A 270 3.23 -4.60 -3.78
C CYS A 270 3.58 -6.08 -3.92
N ASP A 271 3.55 -6.57 -5.15
CA ASP A 271 3.91 -7.92 -5.58
C ASP A 271 5.42 -8.21 -5.53
N ILE A 272 6.26 -7.17 -5.51
CA ILE A 272 7.73 -7.34 -5.46
C ILE A 272 8.26 -7.37 -4.02
N CYS A 273 7.81 -6.44 -3.16
CA CYS A 273 8.37 -6.29 -1.82
C CYS A 273 7.37 -6.56 -0.67
N GLY A 274 6.11 -6.86 -0.99
CA GLY A 274 5.07 -7.11 0.01
C GLY A 274 4.71 -5.90 0.89
N ALA A 275 5.14 -4.69 0.49
CA ALA A 275 4.80 -3.46 1.19
C ALA A 275 3.39 -2.99 0.82
N PHE A 276 2.69 -2.38 1.80
CA PHE A 276 1.43 -1.70 1.57
C PHE A 276 1.69 -0.30 1.01
N LEU A 277 1.11 -0.01 -0.15
CA LEU A 277 1.17 1.27 -0.87
C LEU A 277 -0.23 1.88 -0.88
N SER A 278 -0.37 3.20 -0.82
CA SER A 278 -1.70 3.78 -1.00
C SER A 278 -2.16 3.64 -2.45
N VAL A 279 -3.46 3.43 -2.67
CA VAL A 279 -4.06 3.36 -4.01
C VAL A 279 -3.99 4.74 -4.71
N TYR A 280 -3.92 5.82 -3.92
CA TYR A 280 -3.87 7.20 -4.41
C TYR A 280 -2.44 7.65 -4.79
N ASP A 281 -1.40 6.94 -4.37
CA ASP A 281 -0.03 7.20 -4.82
C ASP A 281 0.14 6.78 -6.29
N ARG A 282 0.16 7.80 -7.14
CA ARG A 282 0.47 7.68 -8.57
C ARG A 282 1.84 7.03 -8.77
N LEU A 283 1.95 6.19 -9.80
CA LEU A 283 3.17 5.46 -10.19
C LEU A 283 4.40 6.38 -10.38
N THR A 284 4.20 7.67 -10.61
CA THR A 284 5.26 8.69 -10.75
C THR A 284 6.02 9.03 -9.45
N LEU A 285 5.51 8.66 -8.27
CA LEU A 285 6.22 8.86 -7.00
C LEU A 285 7.11 7.68 -6.59
N ILE A 286 7.10 6.58 -7.36
CA ILE A 286 7.66 5.27 -6.96
C ILE A 286 8.93 4.91 -7.77
N THR A 287 9.28 5.69 -8.80
CA THR A 287 10.54 5.55 -9.56
C THR A 287 11.59 6.52 -9.06
#